data_AF-A0A7M5V8G1-F1
#
_entry.id   AF-A0A7M5V8G1-F1
#
_cell.length_a   1.000
_cell.length_b   1.000
_cell.length_c   1.000
_cell.angle_alpha   90.00
_cell.angle_beta   90.00
_cell.angle_gamma   90.00
#
_symmetry.space_group_name_H-M   'P 1'
#
loop_
_entity.id
_entity.type
_entity.pdbx_description
1 polymer ?
#
loop_
_entity_poly.entity_id
_entity_poly.type
_entity_poly.pdbx_seq_one_letter_code
_entity_poly.pdbx_strand_id
1 'polypeptide(L)'
;MASNTCMDPDGTGESAESVQTYECAEQTDQMWSTPSQYADGNYLAFLSKQTSKCLDVEGTDGTGDIVLYQCQGLPDQRFEWVTEDWVAPTSEWRQISCNLDGAVTYEIDNTVSYTNEVTTQVSVGVEMAIESNLIFVDMTASASVAASVAYTWSSTHEQTTKTSFSCDYYENGNPWKGGCMWQLYVTTTDVQKNDLAWDAKIVRCSRGGDAPKCPPFTKCQDEECTKCEDYSTEGKRDEL
;
A
#
# COMPACT_ATOMS: atom_id res chain seq x y z
N MET A 1 -13.27 6.83 6.53
CA MET A 1 -12.70 5.68 5.81
C MET A 1 -13.45 5.56 4.50
N ALA A 2 -12.75 5.51 3.37
CA ALA A 2 -13.34 5.00 2.14
C ALA A 2 -13.77 3.54 2.40
N SER A 3 -14.91 3.13 1.87
CA SER A 3 -15.35 1.74 1.98
C SER A 3 -14.42 0.85 1.14
N ASN A 4 -14.00 -0.29 1.69
CA ASN A 4 -13.21 -1.31 0.97
C ASN A 4 -14.09 -2.06 -0.03
N THR A 5 -14.62 -1.31 -0.99
CA THR A 5 -15.70 -1.66 -1.92
C THR A 5 -15.28 -1.26 -3.32
N CYS A 6 -15.78 -1.98 -4.32
CA CYS A 6 -15.45 -1.76 -5.71
C CYS A 6 -16.47 -0.82 -6.37
N MET A 7 -16.01 -0.08 -7.38
CA MET A 7 -16.90 0.65 -8.29
C MET A 7 -17.70 -0.38 -9.09
N ASP A 8 -19.00 -0.40 -8.87
CA ASP A 8 -19.91 -1.46 -9.29
C ASP A 8 -21.13 -0.88 -10.02
N PRO A 9 -21.38 -1.26 -11.28
CA PRO A 9 -22.64 -0.99 -11.95
C PRO A 9 -23.83 -1.68 -11.25
N ASP A 10 -24.89 -0.94 -10.92
CA ASP A 10 -26.08 -1.50 -10.28
C ASP A 10 -26.88 -2.40 -11.23
N GLY A 11 -26.90 -3.70 -10.93
CA GLY A 11 -27.58 -4.74 -11.72
C GLY A 11 -26.62 -5.61 -12.54
N THR A 12 -27.16 -6.63 -13.22
CA THR A 12 -26.36 -7.52 -14.07
C THR A 12 -26.76 -7.36 -15.54
N GLY A 13 -25.78 -7.20 -16.45
CA GLY A 13 -26.03 -7.15 -17.89
C GLY A 13 -26.23 -5.75 -18.48
N GLU A 14 -26.91 -5.66 -19.63
CA GLU A 14 -27.01 -4.41 -20.42
C GLU A 14 -27.84 -3.29 -19.76
N SER A 15 -28.62 -3.62 -18.73
CA SER A 15 -29.47 -2.69 -17.98
C SER A 15 -28.79 -2.06 -16.76
N ALA A 16 -27.53 -2.41 -16.49
CA ALA A 16 -26.76 -1.73 -15.46
C ALA A 16 -26.43 -0.31 -15.95
N GLU A 17 -27.20 0.66 -15.47
CA GLU A 17 -27.08 2.06 -15.88
C GLU A 17 -26.46 2.91 -14.78
N SER A 18 -26.78 2.70 -13.50
CA SER A 18 -26.17 3.46 -12.40
C SER A 18 -24.86 2.84 -11.93
N VAL A 19 -23.91 3.64 -11.44
CA VAL A 19 -22.66 3.16 -10.83
C VAL A 19 -22.63 3.55 -9.35
N GLN A 20 -22.34 2.57 -8.51
CA GLN A 20 -22.27 2.70 -7.06
C GLN A 20 -20.97 2.10 -6.51
N THR A 21 -20.80 2.15 -5.19
CA THR A 21 -19.78 1.35 -4.49
C THR A 21 -20.45 0.14 -3.85
N TYR A 22 -19.95 -1.06 -4.13
CA TYR A 22 -20.50 -2.30 -3.57
C TYR A 22 -19.39 -3.31 -3.19
N GLU A 23 -19.75 -4.42 -2.54
CA GLU A 23 -18.80 -5.46 -2.18
C GLU A 23 -18.00 -5.93 -3.40
N CYS A 24 -16.67 -5.97 -3.26
CA CYS A 24 -15.80 -6.45 -4.33
C CYS A 24 -16.06 -7.93 -4.58
N ALA A 25 -16.69 -8.24 -5.70
CA ALA A 25 -16.82 -9.58 -6.23
C ALA A 25 -15.90 -9.68 -7.44
N GLU A 26 -15.16 -10.78 -7.64
CA GLU A 26 -14.22 -10.96 -8.76
C GLU A 26 -14.95 -11.11 -10.14
N GLN A 27 -15.94 -10.26 -10.38
CA GLN A 27 -16.87 -10.24 -11.49
C GLN A 27 -16.45 -9.19 -12.52
N THR A 28 -16.82 -9.43 -13.77
CA THR A 28 -16.33 -8.63 -14.92
C THR A 28 -16.96 -7.24 -15.04
N ASP A 29 -18.10 -7.01 -14.39
CA ASP A 29 -18.77 -5.70 -14.28
C ASP A 29 -18.00 -4.71 -13.41
N GLN A 30 -17.39 -5.19 -12.31
CA GLN A 30 -16.54 -4.38 -11.44
C GLN A 30 -15.10 -4.20 -11.98
N MET A 31 -14.81 -4.70 -13.19
CA MET A 31 -13.51 -4.56 -13.83
C MET A 31 -13.56 -3.52 -14.94
N TRP A 32 -12.56 -2.63 -14.92
CA TRP A 32 -12.48 -1.49 -15.82
C TRP A 32 -11.22 -1.56 -16.69
N SER A 33 -11.27 -0.95 -17.87
CA SER A 33 -10.11 -0.75 -18.74
C SER A 33 -10.02 0.72 -19.16
N THR A 34 -8.80 1.21 -19.37
CA THR A 34 -8.54 2.62 -19.73
C THR A 34 -7.88 2.70 -21.11
N PRO A 35 -8.64 2.43 -22.20
CA PRO A 35 -8.07 2.37 -23.53
C PRO A 35 -7.61 3.75 -24.02
N SER A 36 -6.38 3.84 -24.53
CA SER A 36 -5.76 5.09 -24.97
C SER A 36 -6.52 5.80 -26.10
N GLN A 37 -7.33 5.08 -26.87
CA GLN A 37 -8.17 5.64 -27.94
C GLN A 37 -9.24 6.64 -27.45
N TYR A 38 -9.59 6.62 -26.16
CA TYR A 38 -10.55 7.55 -25.54
C TYR A 38 -9.87 8.51 -24.57
N ALA A 39 -8.52 8.52 -24.51
CA ALA A 39 -7.78 9.43 -23.65
C ALA A 39 -7.58 10.80 -24.32
N ASP A 40 -7.51 11.85 -23.50
CA ASP A 40 -7.15 13.22 -23.90
C ASP A 40 -6.17 13.80 -22.86
N GLY A 41 -4.88 13.75 -23.15
CA GLY A 41 -3.84 14.06 -22.18
C GLY A 41 -3.88 13.11 -20.98
N ASN A 42 -4.03 13.66 -19.77
CA ASN A 42 -4.16 12.90 -18.52
C ASN A 42 -5.59 12.42 -18.24
N TYR A 43 -6.58 12.86 -19.02
CA TYR A 43 -7.97 12.48 -18.85
C TYR A 43 -8.23 11.14 -19.55
N LEU A 44 -8.70 10.15 -18.79
CA LEU A 44 -8.92 8.77 -19.21
C LEU A 44 -10.41 8.42 -19.17
N ALA A 45 -10.87 7.65 -20.16
CA ALA A 45 -12.17 6.99 -20.06
C ALA A 45 -12.03 5.65 -19.34
N PHE A 46 -13.03 5.30 -18.52
CA PHE A 46 -13.13 4.01 -17.87
C PHE A 46 -14.18 3.15 -18.58
N LEU A 47 -13.73 2.07 -19.20
CA LEU A 47 -14.55 1.18 -20.01
C LEU A 47 -14.85 -0.10 -19.24
N SER A 48 -16.13 -0.39 -18.98
CA SER A 48 -16.55 -1.61 -18.31
C SER A 48 -16.16 -2.84 -19.15
N LYS A 49 -15.48 -3.81 -18.53
CA LYS A 49 -15.09 -5.06 -19.22
C LYS A 49 -16.29 -5.97 -19.53
N GLN A 50 -17.41 -5.82 -18.84
CA GLN A 50 -18.63 -6.60 -19.09
C GLN A 50 -19.40 -6.07 -20.30
N THR A 51 -19.63 -4.75 -20.37
CA THR A 51 -20.58 -4.16 -21.34
C THR A 51 -19.90 -3.39 -22.47
N SER A 52 -18.60 -3.08 -22.34
CA SER A 52 -17.89 -2.15 -23.24
C SER A 52 -18.51 -0.73 -23.31
N LYS A 53 -19.31 -0.36 -22.30
CA LYS A 53 -19.79 1.01 -22.07
C LYS A 53 -18.77 1.80 -21.25
N CYS A 54 -18.79 3.12 -21.40
CA CYS A 54 -17.95 4.05 -20.65
C CYS A 54 -18.64 4.48 -19.36
N LEU A 55 -17.84 4.72 -18.32
CA LEU A 55 -18.23 5.52 -17.17
C LEU A 55 -18.55 6.93 -17.68
N ASP A 56 -19.73 7.41 -17.33
CA ASP A 56 -20.36 8.58 -17.94
C ASP A 56 -21.02 9.43 -16.86
N VAL A 57 -21.03 10.75 -17.05
CA VAL A 57 -21.80 11.66 -16.21
C VAL A 57 -23.06 12.02 -16.97
N GLU A 58 -24.24 11.74 -16.41
CA GLU A 58 -25.51 11.98 -17.10
C GLU A 58 -25.60 13.42 -17.64
N GLY A 59 -25.82 13.54 -18.94
CA GLY A 59 -25.82 14.81 -19.65
C GLY A 59 -24.55 15.01 -20.46
N THR A 60 -24.04 16.24 -20.53
CA THR A 60 -22.76 16.58 -21.21
C THR A 60 -22.01 17.70 -20.49
N ASP A 61 -22.53 18.19 -19.37
CA ASP A 61 -21.95 19.29 -18.60
C ASP A 61 -21.09 18.82 -17.42
N GLY A 62 -21.05 17.50 -17.18
CA GLY A 62 -20.26 16.89 -16.11
C GLY A 62 -20.84 17.08 -14.72
N THR A 63 -22.15 17.32 -14.56
CA THR A 63 -22.77 17.59 -13.25
C THR A 63 -23.87 16.61 -12.81
N GLY A 64 -24.22 15.63 -13.64
CA GLY A 64 -25.24 14.61 -13.37
C GLY A 64 -24.75 13.40 -12.56
N ASP A 65 -25.58 12.37 -12.50
CA ASP A 65 -25.26 11.10 -11.86
C ASP A 65 -24.22 10.30 -12.68
N ILE A 66 -23.45 9.44 -12.00
CA ILE A 66 -22.49 8.57 -12.66
C ILE A 66 -23.18 7.30 -13.16
N VAL A 67 -23.08 7.07 -14.47
CA VAL A 67 -23.77 6.00 -15.17
C VAL A 67 -22.85 5.24 -16.13
N LEU A 68 -23.34 4.13 -16.69
CA LEU A 68 -22.74 3.47 -17.83
C LEU A 68 -23.46 3.86 -19.11
N TYR A 69 -22.73 4.49 -20.04
CA TYR A 69 -23.28 4.90 -21.33
C TYR A 69 -22.39 4.54 -22.50
N GLN A 70 -22.96 4.63 -23.71
CA GLN A 70 -22.19 4.42 -24.93
C GLN A 70 -21.00 5.39 -24.95
N CYS A 71 -19.80 4.87 -25.24
CA CYS A 71 -18.62 5.71 -25.38
C CYS A 71 -18.80 6.67 -26.57
N GLN A 72 -18.89 7.95 -26.26
CA GLN A 72 -19.04 9.03 -27.24
C GLN A 72 -17.75 9.83 -27.43
N GLY A 73 -16.77 9.64 -26.53
CA GLY A 73 -15.53 10.41 -26.56
C GLY A 73 -15.75 11.88 -26.20
N LEU A 74 -16.79 12.18 -25.43
CA LEU A 74 -17.06 13.53 -24.92
C LEU A 74 -16.28 13.77 -23.61
N PRO A 75 -16.03 15.04 -23.23
CA PRO A 75 -15.24 15.37 -22.03
C PRO A 75 -15.80 14.83 -20.71
N ASP A 76 -17.12 14.76 -20.58
CA ASP A 76 -17.86 14.25 -19.43
C ASP A 76 -17.68 12.74 -19.19
N GLN A 77 -17.11 12.00 -20.16
CA GLN A 77 -16.74 10.59 -20.05
C GLN A 77 -15.25 10.38 -19.73
N ARG A 78 -14.52 11.45 -19.39
CA ARG A 78 -13.09 11.36 -19.08
C ARG A 78 -12.78 11.94 -17.71
N PHE A 79 -11.97 11.21 -16.96
CA PHE A 79 -11.59 11.53 -15.59
C PHE A 79 -10.07 11.57 -15.47
N GLU A 80 -9.56 12.49 -14.66
CA GLU A 80 -8.14 12.58 -14.34
C GLU A 80 -7.90 12.05 -12.92
N TRP A 81 -6.84 11.27 -12.74
CA TRP A 81 -6.36 10.92 -11.41
C TRP A 81 -5.76 12.16 -10.77
N VAL A 82 -6.44 12.70 -9.77
CA VAL A 82 -5.92 13.80 -8.94
C VAL A 82 -5.41 13.22 -7.64
N THR A 83 -4.09 13.04 -7.54
CA THR A 83 -3.41 12.59 -6.33
C THR A 83 -2.76 13.76 -5.62
N GLU A 84 -2.61 13.66 -4.29
CA GLU A 84 -1.56 14.45 -3.65
C GLU A 84 -0.23 13.80 -4.05
N ASP A 85 0.59 14.51 -4.82
CA ASP A 85 1.83 13.89 -5.33
C ASP A 85 2.84 13.78 -4.17
N TRP A 86 2.95 12.59 -3.63
CA TRP A 86 4.02 12.24 -2.70
C TRP A 86 5.23 11.75 -3.49
N VAL A 87 6.42 12.14 -3.04
CA VAL A 87 7.66 11.53 -3.53
C VAL A 87 7.61 10.03 -3.18
N ALA A 88 8.07 9.18 -4.10
CA ALA A 88 8.17 7.73 -3.89
C ALA A 88 8.79 7.43 -2.51
N PRO A 89 8.04 6.79 -1.59
CA PRO A 89 8.52 6.57 -0.24
C PRO A 89 9.76 5.67 -0.22
N THR A 90 10.73 6.03 0.62
CA THR A 90 11.93 5.22 0.86
C THR A 90 11.80 4.52 2.21
N SER A 91 12.37 3.31 2.31
CA SER A 91 12.32 2.50 3.51
C SER A 91 13.66 1.82 3.79
N GLU A 92 13.98 1.71 5.08
CA GLU A 92 15.22 1.10 5.56
C GLU A 92 15.02 0.47 6.94
N TRP A 93 15.94 -0.40 7.34
CA TRP A 93 15.99 -0.94 8.70
C TRP A 93 16.85 -0.06 9.59
N ARG A 94 16.28 0.42 10.70
CA ARG A 94 17.00 1.14 11.75
C ARG A 94 17.27 0.25 12.95
N GLN A 95 18.48 0.32 13.46
CA GLN A 95 18.89 -0.47 14.63
C GLN A 95 18.20 0.05 15.89
N ILE A 96 17.57 -0.84 16.66
CA ILE A 96 16.95 -0.50 17.95
C ILE A 96 17.86 -0.92 19.09
N SER A 97 18.26 -2.19 19.13
CA SER A 97 19.08 -2.73 20.21
C SER A 97 19.86 -3.94 19.72
N CYS A 98 21.03 -4.16 20.30
CA CYS A 98 21.88 -5.31 19.98
C CYS A 98 22.37 -5.98 21.26
N ASN A 99 22.34 -7.31 21.25
CA ASN A 99 23.02 -8.13 22.22
C ASN A 99 23.66 -9.29 21.46
N LEU A 100 24.97 -9.23 21.28
CA LEU A 100 25.70 -10.23 20.50
C LEU A 100 25.89 -11.56 21.23
N ASP A 101 25.64 -11.58 22.55
CA ASP A 101 25.89 -12.72 23.42
C ASP A 101 24.63 -13.16 24.20
N GLY A 102 23.44 -12.69 23.82
CA GLY A 102 22.22 -13.00 24.56
C GLY A 102 20.92 -12.50 23.93
N ALA A 103 19.83 -12.64 24.68
CA ALA A 103 18.49 -12.25 24.26
C ALA A 103 18.37 -10.72 24.08
N VAL A 104 17.50 -10.33 23.15
CA VAL A 104 17.10 -8.94 22.91
C VAL A 104 15.59 -8.85 23.09
N THR A 105 15.14 -8.01 24.03
CA THR A 105 13.72 -7.66 24.22
C THR A 105 13.61 -6.15 24.28
N TYR A 106 12.63 -5.58 23.56
CA TYR A 106 12.43 -4.13 23.50
C TYR A 106 10.97 -3.76 23.28
N GLU A 107 10.55 -2.60 23.78
CA GLU A 107 9.23 -2.02 23.51
C GLU A 107 9.30 -1.13 22.28
N ILE A 108 8.58 -1.52 21.23
CA ILE A 108 8.57 -0.83 19.95
C ILE A 108 7.35 0.10 19.87
N ASP A 109 7.64 1.34 19.54
CA ASP A 109 6.67 2.40 19.30
C ASP A 109 6.28 2.43 17.82
N ASN A 110 5.01 2.74 17.53
CA ASN A 110 4.63 3.24 16.21
C ASN A 110 4.66 4.77 16.29
N THR A 111 5.51 5.42 15.49
CA THR A 111 5.63 6.88 15.53
C THR A 111 5.51 7.45 14.14
N VAL A 112 4.62 8.43 13.97
CA VAL A 112 4.50 9.24 12.77
C VAL A 112 4.96 10.66 13.11
N SER A 113 5.94 11.14 12.37
CA SER A 113 6.43 12.51 12.45
C SER A 113 6.14 13.20 11.13
N TYR A 114 5.26 14.19 11.17
CA TYR A 114 4.92 15.01 10.02
C TYR A 114 4.80 16.47 10.46
N THR A 115 5.25 17.39 9.61
CA THR A 115 5.23 18.83 9.95
C THR A 115 3.80 19.35 10.10
N ASN A 116 2.87 18.78 9.36
CA ASN A 116 1.45 19.10 9.42
C ASN A 116 0.66 17.98 10.13
N GLU A 117 -0.65 18.19 10.27
CA GLU A 117 -1.56 17.16 10.75
C GLU A 117 -1.76 16.07 9.69
N VAL A 118 -1.74 14.81 10.13
CA VAL A 118 -2.06 13.66 9.27
C VAL A 118 -3.58 13.56 9.18
N THR A 119 -4.16 14.24 8.18
CA THR A 119 -5.59 14.13 7.89
C THR A 119 -5.92 12.81 7.18
N THR A 120 -7.20 12.48 7.03
CA THR A 120 -7.62 11.30 6.25
C THR A 120 -7.11 11.35 4.81
N GLN A 121 -7.08 12.53 4.18
CA GLN A 121 -6.58 12.70 2.81
C GLN A 121 -5.07 12.45 2.73
N VAL A 122 -4.31 12.99 3.69
CA VAL A 122 -2.86 12.75 3.81
C VAL A 122 -2.58 11.26 4.01
N SER A 123 -3.32 10.61 4.92
CA SER A 123 -3.14 9.18 5.21
C SER A 123 -3.37 8.30 3.98
N VAL A 124 -4.46 8.55 3.23
CA VAL A 124 -4.75 7.85 1.97
C VAL A 124 -3.70 8.17 0.89
N GLY A 125 -3.24 9.42 0.79
CA GLY A 125 -2.18 9.82 -0.13
C GLY A 125 -0.88 9.06 0.11
N VAL A 126 -0.46 8.94 1.37
CA VAL A 126 0.74 8.19 1.77
C VAL A 126 0.57 6.69 1.51
N GLU A 127 -0.60 6.12 1.82
CA GLU A 127 -0.93 4.72 1.52
C GLU A 127 -0.75 4.41 0.03
N MET A 128 -1.36 5.21 -0.84
CA MET A 128 -1.23 5.05 -2.30
C MET A 128 0.20 5.26 -2.79
N ALA A 129 0.94 6.20 -2.19
CA ALA A 129 2.35 6.44 -2.53
C ALA A 129 3.23 5.22 -2.21
N ILE A 130 2.99 4.59 -1.06
CA ILE A 130 3.68 3.37 -0.65
C ILE A 130 3.31 2.22 -1.61
N GLU A 131 2.02 2.01 -1.86
CA GLU A 131 1.55 0.89 -2.69
C GLU A 131 2.04 0.98 -4.14
N SER A 132 2.13 2.21 -4.69
CA SER A 132 2.54 2.42 -6.08
C SER A 132 4.04 2.24 -6.31
N ASN A 133 4.90 2.75 -5.42
CA ASN A 133 6.36 2.70 -5.64
C ASN A 133 7.18 2.86 -4.36
N LEU A 134 7.05 1.92 -3.42
CA LEU A 134 7.97 1.83 -2.28
C LEU A 134 9.39 1.47 -2.72
N ILE A 135 10.36 2.25 -2.27
CA ILE A 135 11.80 1.99 -2.44
C ILE A 135 12.33 1.41 -1.12
N PHE A 136 13.01 0.27 -1.16
CA PHE A 136 13.69 -0.31 0.00
C PHE A 136 15.20 -0.30 -0.20
N VAL A 137 15.92 0.41 0.68
CA VAL A 137 17.37 0.61 0.76
C VAL A 137 18.04 1.23 -0.48
N ASP A 138 17.52 1.04 -1.70
CA ASP A 138 17.85 1.70 -2.97
C ASP A 138 17.11 1.04 -4.18
N MET A 139 16.34 -0.02 -3.95
CA MET A 139 15.64 -0.76 -5.01
C MET A 139 14.12 -0.68 -4.83
N THR A 140 13.38 -0.67 -5.93
CA THR A 140 11.91 -0.81 -5.88
C THR A 140 11.53 -2.14 -5.24
N ALA A 141 10.68 -2.08 -4.21
CA ALA A 141 10.14 -3.26 -3.55
C ALA A 141 9.18 -4.01 -4.47
N SER A 142 8.92 -5.28 -4.17
CA SER A 142 7.87 -6.03 -4.88
C SER A 142 6.48 -5.47 -4.54
N ALA A 143 5.51 -5.67 -5.44
CA ALA A 143 4.15 -5.19 -5.25
C ALA A 143 3.50 -5.75 -3.96
N SER A 144 3.80 -7.01 -3.59
CA SER A 144 3.30 -7.62 -2.36
C SER A 144 3.86 -6.96 -1.09
N VAL A 145 5.15 -6.60 -1.12
CA VAL A 145 5.80 -5.86 -0.02
C VAL A 145 5.21 -4.46 0.09
N ALA A 146 5.11 -3.74 -1.03
CA ALA A 146 4.52 -2.40 -1.06
C ALA A 146 3.08 -2.39 -0.51
N ALA A 147 2.22 -3.30 -0.98
CA ALA A 147 0.84 -3.43 -0.50
C ALA A 147 0.75 -3.76 1.00
N SER A 148 1.63 -4.64 1.50
CA SER A 148 1.64 -5.03 2.92
C SER A 148 2.12 -3.89 3.84
N VAL A 149 3.09 -3.09 3.37
CA VAL A 149 3.54 -1.88 4.08
C VAL A 149 2.45 -0.81 4.05
N ALA A 150 1.78 -0.60 2.92
CA ALA A 150 0.67 0.35 2.77
C ALA A 150 -0.51 -0.01 3.70
N TYR A 151 -0.90 -1.28 3.74
CA TYR A 151 -1.92 -1.78 4.67
C TYR A 151 -1.52 -1.59 6.15
N THR A 152 -0.24 -1.80 6.46
CA THR A 152 0.25 -1.57 7.82
C THR A 152 0.18 -0.08 8.18
N TRP A 153 0.50 0.82 7.26
CA TRP A 153 0.33 2.25 7.45
C TRP A 153 -1.13 2.63 7.72
N SER A 154 -2.05 2.22 6.85
CA SER A 154 -3.46 2.61 6.95
C SER A 154 -4.13 2.12 8.24
N SER A 155 -3.68 0.98 8.77
CA SER A 155 -4.16 0.45 10.05
C SER A 155 -3.45 1.00 11.29
N THR A 156 -2.24 1.55 11.18
CA THR A 156 -1.42 1.91 12.36
C THR A 156 -1.05 3.38 12.51
N HIS A 157 -1.18 4.24 11.49
CA HIS A 157 -0.69 5.62 11.55
C HIS A 157 -1.23 6.47 12.73
N GLU A 158 -2.44 6.20 13.22
CA GLU A 158 -3.03 6.88 14.39
C GLU A 158 -2.72 6.17 15.73
N GLN A 159 -2.15 4.96 15.69
CA GLN A 159 -1.91 4.16 16.89
C GLN A 159 -0.68 4.63 17.65
N THR A 160 -0.84 4.84 18.96
CA THR A 160 0.23 5.25 19.88
C THR A 160 0.60 4.19 20.91
N THR A 161 0.10 2.96 20.78
CA THR A 161 0.36 1.87 21.73
C THR A 161 1.80 1.37 21.60
N LYS A 162 2.41 0.89 22.69
CA LYS A 162 3.71 0.19 22.65
C LYS A 162 3.49 -1.31 22.57
N THR A 163 4.34 -2.02 21.84
CA THR A 163 4.31 -3.49 21.80
C THR A 163 5.70 -4.03 22.15
N SER A 164 5.76 -4.97 23.10
CA SER A 164 7.01 -5.64 23.45
C SER A 164 7.33 -6.73 22.44
N PHE A 165 8.55 -6.73 21.91
CA PHE A 165 9.08 -7.76 21.01
C PHE A 165 10.32 -8.41 21.61
N SER A 166 10.49 -9.71 21.34
CA SER A 166 11.67 -10.49 21.74
C SER A 166 12.25 -11.24 20.55
N CYS A 167 13.58 -11.23 20.42
CA CYS A 167 14.28 -12.06 19.44
C CYS A 167 14.57 -13.44 20.04
N ASP A 168 13.64 -14.38 19.87
CA ASP A 168 13.77 -15.76 20.39
C ASP A 168 14.38 -16.72 19.35
N TYR A 169 14.10 -16.48 18.06
CA TYR A 169 14.56 -17.26 16.93
C TYR A 169 14.94 -16.34 15.76
N TYR A 170 15.87 -16.78 14.92
CA TYR A 170 16.06 -16.20 13.59
C TYR A 170 14.92 -16.67 12.66
N GLU A 171 14.65 -15.93 11.58
CA GLU A 171 13.54 -16.25 10.67
C GLU A 171 13.70 -17.59 9.92
N ASN A 172 14.92 -18.13 9.85
CA ASN A 172 15.17 -19.47 9.33
C ASN A 172 14.82 -20.59 10.34
N GLY A 173 14.36 -20.24 11.55
CA GLY A 173 13.94 -21.15 12.61
C GLY A 173 15.04 -21.54 13.59
N ASN A 174 16.29 -21.10 13.39
CA ASN A 174 17.37 -21.38 14.32
C ASN A 174 17.17 -20.62 15.64
N PRO A 175 17.52 -21.22 16.79
CA PRO A 175 17.51 -20.52 18.08
C PRO A 175 18.40 -19.28 18.05
N TRP A 176 17.92 -18.20 18.65
CA TRP A 176 18.68 -16.97 18.77
C TRP A 176 19.98 -17.17 19.55
N LYS A 177 21.09 -16.63 19.02
CA LYS A 177 22.42 -16.69 19.65
C LYS A 177 23.03 -15.31 19.90
N GLY A 178 22.37 -14.26 19.43
CA GLY A 178 22.84 -12.89 19.53
C GLY A 178 22.80 -12.16 18.19
N GLY A 179 22.67 -10.84 18.25
CA GLY A 179 22.47 -10.01 17.07
C GLY A 179 21.76 -8.72 17.43
N CYS A 180 21.05 -8.17 16.46
CA CYS A 180 20.35 -6.90 16.57
C CYS A 180 18.86 -7.03 16.21
N MET A 181 18.06 -6.20 16.88
CA MET A 181 16.67 -5.92 16.55
C MET A 181 16.61 -4.64 15.73
N TRP A 182 15.83 -4.69 14.65
CA TRP A 182 15.68 -3.64 13.66
C TRP A 182 14.22 -3.25 13.51
N GLN A 183 13.96 -1.97 13.32
CA GLN A 183 12.63 -1.43 13.06
C GLN A 183 12.59 -0.84 11.65
N LEU A 184 11.49 -1.06 10.93
CA LEU A 184 11.30 -0.46 9.62
C LEU A 184 11.03 1.04 9.77
N TYR A 185 11.82 1.84 9.06
CA TYR A 185 11.66 3.27 8.96
C TYR A 185 11.28 3.63 7.54
N VAL A 186 10.22 4.43 7.37
CA VAL A 186 9.72 4.88 6.07
C VAL A 186 9.72 6.40 6.03
N THR A 187 10.18 6.98 4.93
CA THR A 187 10.14 8.42 4.68
C THR A 187 9.54 8.76 3.34
N THR A 188 8.85 9.88 3.29
CA THR A 188 8.37 10.50 2.06
C THR A 188 8.24 12.00 2.28
N THR A 189 7.97 12.73 1.20
CA THR A 189 7.83 14.18 1.21
C THR A 189 6.66 14.56 0.32
N ASP A 190 5.83 15.50 0.76
CA ASP A 190 4.74 16.03 -0.06
C ASP A 190 5.26 17.01 -1.13
N VAL A 191 4.40 17.43 -2.07
CA VAL A 191 4.74 18.44 -3.09
C VAL A 191 5.23 19.78 -2.54
N GLN A 192 4.85 20.12 -1.30
CA GLN A 192 5.23 21.35 -0.62
C GLN A 192 6.56 21.22 0.13
N LYS A 193 7.21 20.05 0.05
CA LYS A 193 8.47 19.71 0.72
C LYS A 193 8.35 19.55 2.24
N ASN A 194 7.18 19.17 2.73
CA ASN A 194 7.00 18.75 4.11
C ASN A 194 7.36 17.27 4.24
N ASP A 195 8.36 16.99 5.07
CA ASP A 195 8.82 15.61 5.30
C ASP A 195 7.89 14.87 6.25
N LEU A 196 7.57 13.63 5.87
CA LEU A 196 6.88 12.64 6.69
C LEU A 196 7.83 11.48 6.96
N ALA A 197 7.92 11.10 8.22
CA ALA A 197 8.68 9.95 8.69
C ALA A 197 7.79 9.04 9.52
N TRP A 198 7.95 7.73 9.33
CA TRP A 198 7.18 6.71 10.01
C TRP A 198 8.10 5.60 10.52
N ASP A 199 8.20 5.49 11.84
CA ASP A 199 8.77 4.32 12.51
C ASP A 199 7.67 3.28 12.68
N ALA A 200 7.61 2.33 11.75
CA ALA A 200 6.58 1.32 11.69
C ALA A 200 6.78 0.26 12.77
N LYS A 201 5.70 -0.34 13.28
CA LYS A 201 5.76 -1.53 14.15
C LYS A 201 6.07 -2.83 13.38
N ILE A 202 6.99 -2.73 12.42
CA ILE A 202 7.51 -3.86 11.66
C ILE A 202 8.93 -4.08 12.14
N VAL A 203 9.19 -5.24 12.72
CA VAL A 203 10.45 -5.57 13.39
C VAL A 203 11.11 -6.75 12.72
N ARG A 204 12.44 -6.73 12.70
CA ARG A 204 13.25 -7.87 12.26
C ARG A 204 14.41 -8.12 13.22
N CYS A 205 14.72 -9.40 13.43
CA CYS A 205 15.88 -9.82 14.21
C CYS A 205 16.88 -10.49 13.26
N SER A 206 18.14 -10.04 13.26
CA SER A 206 19.22 -10.66 12.48
C SER A 206 20.50 -10.75 13.28
N ARG A 207 21.36 -11.68 12.89
CA ARG A 207 22.67 -11.89 13.47
C ARG A 207 23.66 -10.83 13.01
N GLY A 208 24.58 -10.47 13.92
CA GLY A 208 25.61 -9.47 13.66
C GLY A 208 25.11 -8.06 13.91
N GLY A 209 25.86 -7.07 13.40
CA GLY A 209 25.57 -5.63 13.56
C GLY A 209 25.16 -4.93 12.27
N ASP A 210 25.07 -5.65 11.15
CA ASP A 210 24.69 -5.07 9.87
C ASP A 210 23.18 -5.15 9.66
N ALA A 211 22.61 -4.10 9.05
CA ALA A 211 21.19 -4.03 8.76
C ALA A 211 20.77 -5.15 7.77
N PRO A 212 19.61 -5.80 8.01
CA PRO A 212 19.06 -6.81 7.12
C PRO A 212 18.96 -6.31 5.68
N LYS A 213 19.25 -7.18 4.70
CA LYS A 213 19.13 -6.84 3.27
C LYS A 213 17.76 -7.20 2.69
N CYS A 214 16.98 -7.97 3.42
CA CYS A 214 15.66 -8.35 2.96
C CYS A 214 14.63 -7.25 3.25
N PRO A 215 13.70 -6.99 2.33
CA PRO A 215 12.56 -6.09 2.58
C PRO A 215 11.68 -6.58 3.74
N PRO A 216 10.81 -5.73 4.31
CA PRO A 216 9.73 -6.20 5.19
C PRO A 216 8.81 -7.16 4.42
N PHE A 217 8.08 -8.03 5.13
CA PHE A 217 7.17 -9.01 4.52
C PHE A 217 7.82 -10.00 3.55
N THR A 218 9.11 -10.27 3.73
CA THR A 218 9.83 -11.41 3.14
C THR A 218 10.46 -12.23 4.27
N LYS A 219 11.00 -13.41 3.94
CA LYS A 219 11.69 -14.28 4.89
C LYS A 219 13.21 -14.25 4.69
N CYS A 220 13.98 -14.11 5.77
CA CYS A 220 15.43 -14.32 5.74
C CYS A 220 15.77 -15.82 5.65
N GLN A 221 16.63 -16.19 4.69
CA GLN A 221 17.10 -17.57 4.52
C GLN A 221 18.32 -17.91 5.40
N ASP A 222 19.05 -16.89 5.84
CA ASP A 222 20.25 -16.96 6.67
C ASP A 222 20.08 -16.10 7.94
N GLU A 223 20.89 -16.36 8.96
CA GLU A 223 20.79 -15.67 10.27
C GLU A 223 21.13 -14.18 10.14
N GLU A 224 22.06 -13.84 9.26
CA GLU A 224 22.50 -12.48 8.93
C GLU A 224 21.51 -11.72 8.02
N CYS A 225 20.48 -12.41 7.51
CA CYS A 225 19.46 -11.87 6.61
C CYS A 225 20.03 -11.17 5.35
N THR A 226 20.93 -11.87 4.67
CA THR A 226 21.51 -11.45 3.38
C THR A 226 20.79 -12.06 2.17
N LYS A 227 20.01 -13.12 2.39
CA LYS A 227 19.26 -13.84 1.35
C LYS A 227 17.77 -13.87 1.68
N CYS A 228 16.95 -13.57 0.69
CA CYS A 228 15.53 -13.32 0.85
C CYS A 228 14.69 -14.31 0.08
N GLU A 229 13.58 -14.73 0.67
CA GLU A 229 12.53 -15.53 0.03
C GLU A 229 11.19 -14.83 0.27
N ASP A 230 10.35 -14.73 -0.75
CA ASP A 230 8.98 -14.24 -0.57
C ASP A 230 8.16 -15.27 0.23
N TYR A 231 7.25 -14.81 1.09
CA TYR A 231 6.31 -15.74 1.71
C TYR A 231 5.47 -16.40 0.61
N SER A 232 5.50 -17.73 0.53
CA SER A 232 4.74 -18.46 -0.49
C SER A 232 3.25 -18.12 -0.40
N THR A 233 2.63 -17.73 -1.51
CA THR A 233 1.18 -17.47 -1.62
C THR A 233 0.31 -18.73 -1.49
N GLU A 234 0.91 -19.90 -1.27
CA GLU A 234 0.19 -21.15 -0.99
C GLU A 234 -0.19 -21.23 0.50
N GLY A 235 -1.22 -20.48 0.87
CA GLY A 235 -1.95 -20.71 2.12
C GLY A 235 -2.39 -19.45 2.86
N LYS A 236 -3.70 -19.20 2.80
CA LYS A 236 -4.52 -18.38 3.72
C LYS A 236 -4.57 -16.87 3.47
N ARG A 237 -5.56 -16.48 2.66
CA ARG A 237 -6.27 -15.18 2.73
C ARG A 237 -7.41 -15.20 3.78
N ASP A 238 -7.26 -15.95 4.87
CA ASP A 238 -8.36 -16.16 5.84
C ASP A 238 -8.15 -15.49 7.21
N GLU A 239 -7.06 -14.76 7.45
CA GLU A 239 -6.84 -14.05 8.72
C GLU A 239 -6.10 -12.72 8.53
N LEU A 240 -6.73 -11.78 7.80
CA LEU A 240 -6.54 -10.34 7.97
C LEU A 240 -7.92 -9.70 8.20
#